data_AF-A0A1J5MKZ3-F1
#
_entry.id   AF-A0A1J5MKZ3-F1
#
_cell.length_a   1.000
_cell.length_b   1.000
_cell.length_c   1.000
_cell.angle_alpha   90.00
_cell.angle_beta   90.00
_cell.angle_gamma   90.00
#
_symmetry.space_group_name_H-M   'P 1'
#
loop_
_entity.id
_entity.type
_entity.pdbx_description
1 polymer ?
#
loop_
_entity_poly.entity_id
_entity_poly.type
_entity_poly.pdbx_seq_one_letter_code
_entity_poly.pdbx_strand_id
1 'polypeptide(L)'
;MHSNNLAWVAPVRNSGMAFFLVGLFVFIGMLFVNQFKITSESLNSSIGNSTHRELIAPHLSQFMSEPVGNKVVFVEGVRKTFSHYNDTVYERYHLSTSDISAIMAKVKALGYYDLAMLPEVFNTNDDYAAFKIKKLTDYTGWLAGNQGKPLSEIEQVINEKSAEINQKVNPEKRIDSWAIGQYIYAIVKSSSTSVVAKNAGLFFFFSIILGTIGALMYIIPEKYTGPAGIKNDNVFKNSATNGGIVGMLVLLFLVAVYIALYFFPEYIVEWVSLVDPLFVALNGSGAGSWSIYGLIYTLAIVVMGVRMFIKYRHSKYHIARTSSIIFFQSCFAFILPEILSRLNQPSTDLKNMWPLDYDFFDAWNLDSLSSSGGIGMFMLVWGITLFVIGVPVFTYFFGKRWYCSWVCGCGGLAETAGDPYRQLSDKSLTAWRVERVVIHSVLVFAIVMTAAALYTYFSGVKSIAGIDTYSLRSAYGFFIGALFSGVIGTGFYPKMGSRVWCRFGCPLAAYIGIIQRYKSRFRITTNGSQCISCGNCSTYCEMGIDVRAYAQRGEDIVRASCVGCGVCSSVCPRGVLKLENGSTPVVIDPTKKDETVKVVNVMSVEQQQAVMK
;
A
#
# COMPACT_ATOMS: atom_id res chain seq x y z
N MET A 1 -16.82 11.21 48.49
CA MET A 1 -15.40 10.81 48.60
C MET A 1 -14.75 10.39 47.25
N HIS A 2 -15.25 10.81 46.08
CA HIS A 2 -14.69 10.38 44.77
C HIS A 2 -13.93 11.46 43.98
N SER A 3 -13.89 12.73 44.41
CA SER A 3 -13.24 13.80 43.64
C SER A 3 -11.73 13.95 43.91
N ASN A 4 -11.25 13.64 45.12
CA ASN A 4 -9.85 13.93 45.52
C ASN A 4 -8.82 12.91 44.99
N ASN A 5 -9.25 11.74 44.51
CA ASN A 5 -8.35 10.66 44.03
C ASN A 5 -8.03 10.69 42.52
N LEU A 6 -8.48 11.72 41.79
CA LEU A 6 -8.25 11.86 40.34
C LEU A 6 -7.38 13.07 39.98
N ALA A 7 -6.83 13.79 40.97
CA ALA A 7 -5.97 14.96 40.73
C ALA A 7 -4.72 14.63 39.90
N TRP A 8 -4.24 13.39 39.91
CA TRP A 8 -3.11 12.92 39.12
C TRP A 8 -3.42 12.73 37.62
N VAL A 9 -4.70 12.60 37.24
CA VAL A 9 -5.10 12.27 35.86
C VAL A 9 -4.70 13.37 34.89
N ALA A 10 -5.01 14.63 35.18
CA ALA A 10 -4.72 15.74 34.27
C ALA A 10 -3.20 15.96 34.10
N PRO A 11 -2.38 16.00 35.19
CA PRO A 11 -0.93 16.07 35.06
C PRO A 11 -0.32 14.92 34.26
N VAL A 12 -0.74 13.67 34.50
CA VAL A 12 -0.20 12.51 33.77
C VAL A 12 -0.55 12.58 32.28
N ARG A 13 -1.79 12.97 31.94
CA ARG A 13 -2.19 13.14 30.53
C ARG A 13 -1.41 14.27 29.85
N ASN A 14 -1.21 15.39 30.53
CA ASN A 14 -0.45 16.52 29.98
C ASN A 14 1.02 16.15 29.75
N SER A 15 1.67 15.48 30.71
CA SER A 15 3.03 14.94 30.55
C SER A 15 3.09 13.89 29.43
N GLY A 16 2.08 13.02 29.33
CA GLY A 16 1.97 12.05 28.25
C GLY A 16 1.89 12.69 26.87
N MET A 17 1.09 13.75 26.73
CA MET A 17 1.01 14.54 25.50
C MET A 17 2.36 15.19 25.17
N ALA A 18 3.06 15.75 26.16
CA ALA A 18 4.39 16.32 25.94
C ALA A 18 5.40 15.27 25.45
N PHE A 19 5.43 14.08 26.06
CA PHE A 19 6.31 12.98 25.62
C PHE A 19 5.97 12.49 24.21
N PHE A 20 4.68 12.40 23.88
CA PHE A 20 4.23 12.06 22.54
C PHE A 20 4.71 13.09 21.51
N LEU A 21 4.55 14.39 21.81
CA LEU A 21 4.98 15.48 20.92
C LEU A 21 6.50 15.54 20.77
N VAL A 22 7.27 15.31 21.84
CA VAL A 22 8.74 15.19 21.75
C VAL A 22 9.12 14.01 20.88
N GLY A 23 8.49 12.85 21.07
CA GLY A 23 8.76 11.67 20.24
C GLY A 23 8.44 11.89 18.77
N LEU A 24 7.31 12.52 18.47
CA LEU A 24 6.94 12.91 17.10
C LEU A 24 7.91 13.92 16.52
N PHE A 25 8.35 14.91 17.30
CA PHE A 25 9.32 15.92 16.87
C PHE A 25 10.68 15.29 16.54
N VAL A 26 11.19 14.40 17.39
CA VAL A 26 12.42 13.63 17.11
C VAL A 26 12.22 12.74 15.88
N PHE A 27 11.05 12.09 15.76
CA PHE A 27 10.73 11.24 14.62
C PHE A 27 10.78 11.98 13.29
N ILE A 28 10.19 13.17 13.22
CA ILE A 28 10.19 13.99 12.00
C ILE A 28 11.55 14.67 11.80
N GLY A 29 12.12 15.23 12.88
CA GLY A 29 13.36 15.98 12.85
C GLY A 29 14.56 15.17 12.36
N MET A 30 14.61 13.85 12.65
CA MET A 30 15.72 13.01 12.22
C MET A 30 15.88 12.92 10.69
N LEU A 31 14.82 13.17 9.91
CA LEU A 31 14.89 13.21 8.45
C LEU A 31 15.79 14.33 7.91
N PHE A 32 16.14 15.31 8.75
CA PHE A 32 16.92 16.49 8.39
C PHE A 32 18.33 16.50 9.02
N VAL A 33 18.69 15.47 9.81
CA VAL A 33 19.95 15.41 10.56
C VAL A 33 20.85 14.31 9.98
N ASN A 34 21.35 14.53 8.76
CA ASN A 34 22.18 13.54 8.09
C ASN A 34 23.19 14.15 7.11
N GLN A 35 24.28 13.44 6.85
CA GLN A 35 25.26 13.72 5.81
C GLN A 35 25.44 12.49 4.92
N PHE A 36 25.58 12.72 3.62
CA PHE A 36 25.67 11.67 2.61
C PHE A 36 27.04 11.72 1.94
N LYS A 37 27.74 10.59 1.91
CA LYS A 37 29.00 10.44 1.20
C LYS A 37 29.08 9.09 0.52
N ILE A 38 29.31 9.08 -0.79
CA ILE A 38 29.44 7.84 -1.55
C ILE A 38 30.86 7.28 -1.35
N THR A 39 30.93 6.03 -0.93
CA THR A 39 32.16 5.23 -0.88
C THR A 39 32.14 4.13 -1.93
N SER A 40 33.30 3.58 -2.30
CA SER A 40 33.36 2.44 -3.22
C SER A 40 32.56 1.23 -2.72
N GLU A 41 32.54 1.01 -1.41
CA GLU A 41 31.72 -0.03 -0.76
C GLU A 41 30.22 0.26 -0.88
N SER A 42 29.80 1.51 -0.67
CA SER A 42 28.40 1.91 -0.82
C SER A 42 27.91 1.71 -2.27
N LEU A 43 28.75 1.99 -3.26
CA LEU A 43 28.40 1.80 -4.66
C LEU A 43 28.34 0.30 -5.03
N ASN A 44 29.28 -0.48 -4.52
CA ASN A 44 29.33 -1.93 -4.74
C ASN A 44 28.13 -2.66 -4.15
N SER A 45 27.68 -2.25 -2.96
CA SER A 45 26.51 -2.81 -2.29
C SER A 45 25.18 -2.33 -2.87
N SER A 46 25.14 -1.14 -3.49
CA SER A 46 23.89 -0.53 -3.96
C SER A 46 23.51 -0.87 -5.40
N ILE A 47 24.50 -1.09 -6.27
CA ILE A 47 24.25 -1.43 -7.68
C ILE A 47 24.71 -2.86 -7.93
N GLY A 48 23.80 -3.83 -7.85
CA GLY A 48 24.10 -5.25 -8.06
C GLY A 48 24.56 -5.59 -9.48
N ASN A 49 24.14 -4.82 -10.48
CA ASN A 49 24.55 -5.00 -11.88
C ASN A 49 25.94 -4.35 -12.10
N SER A 50 26.96 -5.17 -12.37
CA SER A 50 28.34 -4.72 -12.57
C SER A 50 28.48 -3.73 -13.72
N THR A 51 27.79 -3.97 -14.84
CA THR A 51 27.79 -3.08 -16.00
C THR A 51 27.22 -1.70 -15.63
N HIS A 52 26.05 -1.64 -14.98
CA HIS A 52 25.49 -0.36 -14.55
C HIS A 52 26.41 0.37 -13.56
N ARG A 53 27.10 -0.38 -12.70
CA ARG A 53 28.02 0.18 -11.70
C ARG A 53 29.21 0.84 -12.37
N GLU A 54 29.88 0.14 -13.29
CA GLU A 54 31.04 0.65 -14.04
C GLU A 54 30.68 1.89 -14.86
N LEU A 55 29.49 1.91 -15.45
CA LEU A 55 29.01 3.03 -16.26
C LEU A 55 28.70 4.29 -15.43
N ILE A 56 28.14 4.12 -14.23
CA ILE A 56 27.69 5.24 -13.40
C ILE A 56 28.78 5.75 -12.45
N ALA A 57 29.70 4.88 -11.98
CA ALA A 57 30.73 5.24 -11.02
C ALA A 57 31.54 6.51 -11.37
N PRO A 58 32.01 6.72 -12.62
CA PRO A 58 32.79 7.90 -12.98
C PRO A 58 32.00 9.20 -12.80
N HIS A 59 30.68 9.13 -13.03
CA HIS A 59 29.76 10.26 -12.97
C HIS A 59 29.27 10.58 -11.56
N LEU A 60 29.64 9.77 -10.55
CA LEU A 60 29.34 10.01 -9.14
C LEU A 60 30.55 10.55 -8.35
N SER A 61 31.68 10.79 -9.01
CA SER A 61 32.94 11.25 -8.40
C SER A 61 32.79 12.48 -7.50
N GLN A 62 31.93 13.45 -7.87
CA GLN A 62 31.64 14.63 -7.05
C GLN A 62 31.06 14.30 -5.66
N PHE A 63 30.27 13.22 -5.56
CA PHE A 63 29.66 12.78 -4.30
C PHE A 63 30.56 11.85 -3.48
N MET A 64 31.73 11.49 -4.03
CA MET A 64 32.73 10.66 -3.36
C MET A 64 33.78 11.50 -2.61
N SER A 65 34.03 12.74 -3.03
CA SER A 65 35.04 13.61 -2.42
C SER A 65 34.59 14.17 -1.08
N GLU A 66 33.43 14.85 -1.03
CA GLU A 66 32.94 15.55 0.15
C GLU A 66 31.54 15.11 0.60
N PRO A 67 31.28 15.12 1.93
CA PRO A 67 29.95 14.81 2.45
C PRO A 67 28.95 15.93 2.13
N VAL A 68 27.77 15.56 1.64
CA VAL A 68 26.66 16.47 1.34
C VAL A 68 25.66 16.46 2.50
N GLY A 69 25.42 17.61 3.12
CA GLY A 69 24.46 17.74 4.24
C GLY A 69 23.00 17.89 3.82
N ASN A 70 22.72 18.36 2.60
CA ASN A 70 21.35 18.51 2.11
C ASN A 70 20.91 17.28 1.31
N LYS A 71 19.94 16.53 1.86
CA LYS A 71 19.41 15.31 1.25
C LYS A 71 18.82 15.54 -0.14
N VAL A 72 18.06 16.63 -0.34
CA VAL A 72 17.42 16.92 -1.63
C VAL A 72 18.49 17.14 -2.70
N VAL A 73 19.55 17.89 -2.38
CA VAL A 73 20.68 18.13 -3.28
C VAL A 73 21.41 16.84 -3.61
N PHE A 74 21.63 15.98 -2.61
CA PHE A 74 22.28 14.68 -2.83
C PHE A 74 21.44 13.76 -3.73
N VAL A 75 20.17 13.54 -3.40
CA VAL A 75 19.26 12.68 -4.17
C VAL A 75 19.10 13.18 -5.60
N GLU A 76 18.84 14.47 -5.78
CA GLU A 76 18.66 15.05 -7.12
C GLU A 76 19.96 15.03 -7.92
N GLY A 77 21.10 15.21 -7.25
CA GLY A 77 22.43 15.04 -7.84
C GLY A 77 22.65 13.65 -8.42
N VAL A 78 22.40 12.61 -7.61
CA VAL A 78 22.49 11.21 -8.06
C VAL A 78 21.47 10.93 -9.17
N ARG A 79 20.23 11.40 -9.04
CA ARG A 79 19.17 11.23 -10.06
C ARG A 79 19.54 11.86 -11.40
N LYS A 80 20.13 13.05 -11.38
CA LYS A 80 20.64 13.73 -12.58
C LYS A 80 21.78 12.94 -13.22
N THR A 81 22.65 12.31 -12.45
CA THR A 81 23.69 11.42 -13.01
C THR A 81 23.08 10.27 -13.81
N PHE A 82 22.07 9.58 -13.27
CA PHE A 82 21.38 8.51 -14.01
C PHE A 82 20.62 9.03 -15.24
N SER A 83 19.97 10.19 -15.12
CA SER A 83 19.23 10.80 -16.23
C SER A 83 20.17 11.22 -17.35
N HIS A 84 21.28 11.90 -17.01
CA HIS A 84 22.31 12.29 -17.96
C HIS A 84 22.94 11.10 -18.65
N TYR A 85 23.26 10.02 -17.91
CA TYR A 85 23.71 8.78 -18.52
C TYR A 85 22.70 8.30 -19.58
N ASN A 86 21.44 8.13 -19.20
CA ASN A 86 20.37 7.68 -20.08
C ASN A 86 20.17 8.57 -21.31
N ASP A 87 20.30 9.89 -21.18
CA ASP A 87 20.19 10.83 -22.30
C ASP A 87 21.36 10.68 -23.29
N THR A 88 22.54 10.27 -22.80
CA THR A 88 23.74 10.02 -23.64
C THR A 88 23.84 8.59 -24.18
N VAL A 89 23.03 7.64 -23.69
CA VAL A 89 23.08 6.23 -24.12
C VAL A 89 22.88 6.10 -25.63
N TYR A 90 21.84 6.74 -26.17
CA TYR A 90 21.56 6.65 -27.59
C TYR A 90 22.73 7.17 -28.41
N GLU A 91 23.22 8.37 -28.09
CA GLU A 91 24.34 9.02 -28.80
C GLU A 91 25.62 8.19 -28.81
N ARG A 92 25.91 7.45 -27.73
CA ARG A 92 27.13 6.64 -27.63
C ARG A 92 27.03 5.29 -28.35
N TYR A 93 25.89 4.62 -28.24
CA TYR A 93 25.73 3.24 -28.72
C TYR A 93 25.10 3.12 -30.12
N HIS A 94 24.47 4.17 -30.65
CA HIS A 94 23.92 4.14 -32.01
C HIS A 94 25.02 4.15 -33.07
N LEU A 95 24.73 3.54 -34.21
CA LEU A 95 25.48 3.65 -35.45
C LEU A 95 25.16 5.00 -36.09
N SER A 96 26.12 5.91 -35.99
CA SER A 96 26.02 7.26 -36.55
C SER A 96 26.23 7.26 -38.06
N THR A 97 25.84 8.35 -38.73
CA THR A 97 26.10 8.51 -40.18
C THR A 97 27.60 8.47 -40.49
N SER A 98 28.44 8.96 -39.58
CA SER A 98 29.91 8.85 -39.69
C SER A 98 30.39 7.41 -39.58
N ASP A 99 29.81 6.61 -38.69
CA ASP A 99 30.15 5.20 -38.54
C ASP A 99 29.83 4.44 -39.83
N ILE A 100 28.62 4.64 -40.37
CA ILE A 100 28.17 4.02 -41.62
C ILE A 100 29.08 4.45 -42.79
N SER A 101 29.43 5.74 -42.86
CA SER A 101 30.33 6.24 -43.91
C SER A 101 31.72 5.62 -43.82
N ALA A 102 32.25 5.42 -42.61
CA ALA A 102 33.54 4.78 -42.38
C ALA A 102 33.52 3.28 -42.77
N ILE A 103 32.44 2.57 -42.45
CA ILE A 103 32.21 1.19 -42.92
C ILE A 103 32.21 1.17 -44.46
N MET A 104 31.42 2.04 -45.10
CA MET A 104 31.30 2.08 -46.55
C MET A 104 32.61 2.45 -47.25
N ALA A 105 33.45 3.28 -46.64
CA ALA A 105 34.79 3.57 -47.16
C ALA A 105 35.68 2.32 -47.21
N LYS A 106 35.64 1.48 -46.16
CA LYS A 106 36.37 0.20 -46.11
C LYS A 106 35.80 -0.81 -47.11
N VAL A 107 34.49 -0.92 -47.22
CA VAL A 107 33.82 -1.80 -48.21
C VAL A 107 34.21 -1.40 -49.63
N LYS A 108 34.24 -0.09 -49.96
CA LYS A 108 34.66 0.39 -51.29
C LYS A 108 36.12 0.09 -51.59
N ALA A 109 36.99 0.14 -50.58
CA ALA A 109 38.41 -0.19 -50.74
C ALA A 109 38.65 -1.69 -50.97
N LEU A 110 37.88 -2.56 -50.31
CA LEU A 110 38.03 -4.02 -50.42
C LEU A 110 37.23 -4.62 -51.59
N GLY A 111 36.17 -3.94 -52.04
CA GLY A 111 35.25 -4.44 -53.07
C GLY A 111 34.20 -5.44 -52.56
N TYR A 112 34.21 -5.76 -51.27
CA TYR A 112 33.24 -6.65 -50.61
C TYR A 112 33.11 -6.30 -49.11
N TYR A 113 32.09 -6.87 -48.45
CA TYR A 113 31.88 -6.72 -47.01
C TYR A 113 32.53 -7.87 -46.23
N ASP A 114 33.35 -7.53 -45.23
CA ASP A 114 33.97 -8.49 -44.32
C ASP A 114 33.81 -8.02 -42.87
N LEU A 115 33.53 -8.95 -41.96
CA LEU A 115 33.44 -8.68 -40.52
C LEU A 115 34.80 -8.30 -39.92
N ALA A 116 35.90 -8.80 -40.48
CA ALA A 116 37.24 -8.51 -40.02
C ALA A 116 37.61 -7.02 -40.10
N MET A 117 36.89 -6.22 -40.90
CA MET A 117 37.13 -4.78 -41.01
C MET A 117 36.49 -3.97 -39.87
N LEU A 118 35.49 -4.51 -39.16
CA LEU A 118 34.72 -3.76 -38.16
C LEU A 118 35.58 -3.29 -36.96
N PRO A 119 36.51 -4.09 -36.41
CA PRO A 119 37.45 -3.61 -35.38
C PRO A 119 38.29 -2.40 -35.81
N GLU A 120 38.70 -2.34 -37.08
CA GLU A 120 39.49 -1.22 -37.63
C GLU A 120 38.64 0.05 -37.79
N VAL A 121 37.34 -0.10 -38.05
CA VAL A 121 36.41 1.03 -38.18
C VAL A 121 36.12 1.66 -36.83
N PHE A 122 35.92 0.85 -35.79
CA PHE A 122 35.38 1.32 -34.51
C PHE A 122 36.41 1.52 -33.39
N ASN A 123 37.67 1.09 -33.55
CA ASN A 123 38.72 1.13 -32.53
C ASN A 123 38.32 0.40 -31.22
N THR A 124 38.89 -0.78 -30.98
CA THR A 124 38.41 -1.77 -29.98
C THR A 124 38.60 -1.39 -28.50
N ASN A 125 39.07 -0.19 -28.19
CA ASN A 125 39.45 0.17 -26.81
C ASN A 125 38.29 0.67 -25.96
N ASP A 126 37.09 0.85 -26.51
CA ASP A 126 35.90 1.25 -25.74
C ASP A 126 34.73 0.24 -25.85
N ASP A 127 33.87 0.27 -24.84
CA ASP A 127 32.75 -0.66 -24.66
C ASP A 127 31.61 -0.39 -25.68
N TYR A 128 31.56 0.82 -26.26
CA TYR A 128 30.59 1.22 -27.28
C TYR A 128 30.93 0.60 -28.63
N ALA A 129 32.21 0.62 -29.01
CA ALA A 129 32.78 -0.02 -30.19
C ALA A 129 32.55 -1.52 -30.15
N ALA A 130 32.81 -2.16 -29.00
CA ALA A 130 32.53 -3.58 -28.80
C ALA A 130 31.04 -3.92 -29.03
N PHE A 131 30.13 -3.09 -28.53
CA PHE A 131 28.69 -3.25 -28.78
C PHE A 131 28.33 -3.09 -30.27
N LYS A 132 28.81 -2.02 -30.93
CA LYS A 132 28.56 -1.75 -32.36
C LYS A 132 29.06 -2.90 -33.24
N ILE A 133 30.28 -3.36 -32.99
CA ILE A 133 30.89 -4.50 -33.72
C ILE A 133 30.08 -5.77 -33.52
N LYS A 134 29.70 -6.09 -32.28
CA LYS A 134 28.90 -7.29 -31.98
C LYS A 134 27.55 -7.24 -32.70
N LYS A 135 26.82 -6.12 -32.60
CA LYS A 135 25.51 -5.97 -33.25
C LYS A 135 25.61 -6.00 -34.76
N LEU A 136 26.59 -5.34 -35.36
CA LEU A 136 26.82 -5.44 -36.79
C LEU A 136 27.12 -6.88 -37.20
N THR A 137 28.01 -7.57 -36.48
CA THR A 137 28.30 -9.00 -36.71
C THR A 137 27.05 -9.87 -36.66
N ASP A 138 26.22 -9.70 -35.63
CA ASP A 138 24.99 -10.48 -35.44
C ASP A 138 23.97 -10.24 -36.59
N TYR A 139 23.87 -9.01 -37.11
CA TYR A 139 22.85 -8.62 -38.09
C TYR A 139 23.30 -8.74 -39.54
N THR A 140 24.61 -8.73 -39.78
CA THR A 140 25.22 -8.72 -41.11
C THR A 140 26.18 -9.89 -41.33
N GLY A 141 26.26 -10.85 -40.41
CA GLY A 141 27.16 -12.00 -40.54
C GLY A 141 26.96 -12.82 -41.81
N TRP A 142 25.72 -12.90 -42.31
CA TRP A 142 25.37 -13.53 -43.59
C TRP A 142 25.82 -12.75 -44.83
N LEU A 143 26.16 -11.46 -44.67
CA LEU A 143 26.65 -10.59 -45.74
C LEU A 143 28.17 -10.76 -45.94
N ALA A 144 28.87 -11.30 -44.93
CA ALA A 144 30.32 -11.46 -44.92
C ALA A 144 30.80 -12.46 -45.98
N GLY A 145 31.85 -12.09 -46.73
CA GLY A 145 32.51 -13.00 -47.68
C GLY A 145 31.78 -13.23 -49.02
N ASN A 146 30.64 -12.57 -49.26
CA ASN A 146 29.94 -12.63 -50.54
C ASN A 146 30.63 -11.76 -51.60
N GLN A 147 31.62 -12.32 -52.30
CA GLN A 147 32.25 -11.66 -53.44
C GLN A 147 31.25 -11.52 -54.60
N GLY A 148 30.98 -10.28 -55.04
CA GLY A 148 30.19 -10.00 -56.26
C GLY A 148 28.81 -9.37 -56.06
N LYS A 149 28.38 -9.05 -54.83
CA LYS A 149 27.17 -8.22 -54.63
C LYS A 149 27.44 -6.76 -55.05
N PRO A 150 26.48 -6.07 -55.70
CA PRO A 150 26.61 -4.66 -56.01
C PRO A 150 26.85 -3.83 -54.75
N LEU A 151 27.77 -2.84 -54.81
CA LEU A 151 28.04 -1.92 -53.70
C LEU A 151 26.76 -1.22 -53.19
N SER A 152 25.81 -0.93 -54.09
CA SER A 152 24.52 -0.34 -53.74
C SER A 152 23.65 -1.25 -52.88
N GLU A 153 23.71 -2.56 -53.09
CA GLU A 153 22.97 -3.54 -52.29
C GLU A 153 23.57 -3.66 -50.88
N ILE A 154 24.91 -3.65 -50.79
CA ILE A 154 25.62 -3.66 -49.49
C ILE A 154 25.30 -2.40 -48.69
N GLU A 155 25.31 -1.23 -49.34
CA GLU A 155 24.95 0.05 -48.73
C GLU A 155 23.52 0.06 -48.21
N GLN A 156 22.56 -0.44 -48.99
CA GLN A 156 21.17 -0.55 -48.57
C GLN A 156 21.03 -1.43 -47.33
N VAL A 157 21.61 -2.63 -47.34
CA VAL A 157 21.53 -3.58 -46.22
C VAL A 157 22.17 -3.00 -44.96
N ILE A 158 23.34 -2.35 -45.06
CA ILE A 158 24.00 -1.74 -43.91
C ILE A 158 23.13 -0.61 -43.32
N ASN A 159 22.53 0.23 -44.15
CA ASN A 159 21.65 1.31 -43.69
C ASN A 159 20.38 0.74 -42.99
N GLU A 160 19.72 -0.24 -43.61
CA GLU A 160 18.52 -0.89 -43.03
C GLU A 160 18.84 -1.56 -41.69
N LYS A 161 19.93 -2.35 -41.64
CA LYS A 161 20.33 -3.04 -40.40
C LYS A 161 20.87 -2.10 -39.35
N SER A 162 21.52 -1.00 -39.72
CA SER A 162 21.91 0.05 -38.77
C SER A 162 20.69 0.70 -38.13
N ALA A 163 19.62 0.95 -38.91
CA ALA A 163 18.37 1.47 -38.37
C ALA A 163 17.70 0.49 -37.38
N GLU A 164 17.65 -0.80 -37.71
CA GLU A 164 17.14 -1.85 -36.81
C GLU A 164 17.97 -1.95 -35.51
N ILE A 165 19.29 -1.89 -35.59
CA ILE A 165 20.20 -1.89 -34.43
C ILE A 165 19.94 -0.65 -33.56
N ASN A 166 19.85 0.53 -34.17
CA ASN A 166 19.63 1.80 -33.46
C ASN A 166 18.31 1.82 -32.68
N GLN A 167 17.26 1.17 -33.18
CA GLN A 167 15.99 1.01 -32.45
C GLN A 167 16.14 0.17 -31.16
N LYS A 168 17.12 -0.74 -31.10
CA LYS A 168 17.36 -1.61 -29.94
C LYS A 168 18.32 -1.03 -28.91
N VAL A 169 19.02 0.07 -29.22
CA VAL A 169 19.99 0.70 -28.31
C VAL A 169 19.35 1.06 -26.97
N ASN A 170 18.28 1.86 -26.99
CA ASN A 170 17.63 2.30 -25.76
C ASN A 170 17.04 1.13 -24.95
N PRO A 171 16.27 0.19 -25.54
CA PRO A 171 15.79 -0.98 -24.81
C PRO A 171 16.87 -1.85 -24.16
N GLU A 172 18.07 -1.92 -24.73
CA GLU A 172 19.14 -2.81 -24.22
C GLU A 172 20.14 -2.12 -23.28
N LYS A 173 20.35 -0.81 -23.44
CA LYS A 173 21.45 -0.08 -22.76
C LYS A 173 20.99 1.00 -21.78
N ARG A 174 19.75 1.46 -21.90
CA ARG A 174 19.19 2.43 -20.96
C ARG A 174 18.93 1.74 -19.63
N ILE A 175 19.18 2.45 -18.52
CA ILE A 175 18.78 1.97 -17.20
C ILE A 175 17.30 2.32 -17.01
N ASP A 176 16.47 1.29 -16.79
CA ASP A 176 15.03 1.45 -16.57
C ASP A 176 14.73 2.39 -15.40
N SER A 177 13.67 3.19 -15.52
CA SER A 177 13.26 4.15 -14.48
C SER A 177 12.99 3.49 -13.12
N TRP A 178 12.46 2.26 -13.12
CA TRP A 178 12.27 1.48 -11.90
C TRP A 178 13.61 1.10 -11.25
N ALA A 179 14.58 0.63 -12.04
CA ALA A 179 15.92 0.27 -11.54
C ALA A 179 16.66 1.49 -11.00
N ILE A 180 16.53 2.65 -11.66
CA ILE A 180 17.07 3.92 -11.18
C ILE A 180 16.52 4.24 -9.79
N GLY A 181 15.21 4.10 -9.57
CA GLY A 181 14.60 4.32 -8.25
C GLY A 181 15.20 3.43 -7.16
N GLN A 182 15.38 2.13 -7.45
CA GLN A 182 15.98 1.18 -6.52
C GLN A 182 17.46 1.51 -6.22
N TYR A 183 18.24 1.85 -7.25
CA TYR A 183 19.65 2.23 -7.07
C TYR A 183 19.79 3.53 -6.28
N ILE A 184 18.98 4.55 -6.56
CA ILE A 184 19.00 5.80 -5.79
C ILE A 184 18.68 5.50 -4.32
N TYR A 185 17.61 4.74 -4.04
CA TYR A 185 17.28 4.35 -2.67
C TYR A 185 18.43 3.62 -1.97
N ALA A 186 19.03 2.62 -2.62
CA ALA A 186 20.12 1.84 -2.07
C ALA A 186 21.38 2.70 -1.83
N ILE A 187 21.75 3.56 -2.79
CA ILE A 187 22.88 4.50 -2.68
C ILE A 187 22.64 5.45 -1.50
N VAL A 188 21.44 6.03 -1.39
CA VAL A 188 21.13 6.98 -0.32
C VAL A 188 21.16 6.29 1.05
N LYS A 189 20.64 5.06 1.16
CA LYS A 189 20.70 4.27 2.40
C LYS A 189 22.15 3.92 2.79
N SER A 190 22.97 3.46 1.86
CA SER A 190 24.35 3.01 2.12
C SER A 190 25.34 4.17 2.29
N SER A 191 25.11 5.29 1.62
CA SER A 191 25.93 6.51 1.70
C SER A 191 25.60 7.39 2.91
N SER A 192 24.55 7.02 3.66
CA SER A 192 24.10 7.71 4.86
C SER A 192 25.13 7.57 5.97
N THR A 193 25.90 8.62 6.25
CA THR A 193 26.79 8.70 7.43
C THR A 193 26.02 9.16 8.66
N SER A 194 24.79 8.64 8.84
CA SER A 194 23.83 9.24 9.76
C SER A 194 24.22 9.14 11.23
N VAL A 195 24.05 10.26 11.92
CA VAL A 195 24.00 10.33 13.39
C VAL A 195 22.95 9.34 13.91
N VAL A 196 21.85 9.16 13.16
CA VAL A 196 20.77 8.22 13.46
C VAL A 196 21.25 6.78 13.47
N ALA A 197 21.91 6.28 12.42
CA ALA A 197 22.39 4.89 12.37
C ALA A 197 23.43 4.60 13.47
N LYS A 198 24.34 5.55 13.74
CA LYS A 198 25.34 5.41 14.82
C LYS A 198 24.70 5.39 16.21
N ASN A 199 23.57 6.07 16.40
CA ASN A 199 22.87 6.18 17.67
C ASN A 199 21.45 5.60 17.59
N ALA A 200 21.26 4.54 16.79
CA ALA A 200 19.94 4.04 16.43
C ALA A 200 19.08 3.72 17.66
N GLY A 201 19.67 3.12 18.70
CA GLY A 201 18.98 2.83 19.96
C GLY A 201 18.47 4.08 20.68
N LEU A 202 19.25 5.18 20.68
CA LEU A 202 18.86 6.43 21.31
C LEU A 202 17.73 7.11 20.53
N PHE A 203 17.86 7.22 19.20
CA PHE A 203 16.79 7.76 18.37
C PHE A 203 15.53 6.90 18.45
N PHE A 204 15.67 5.57 18.50
CA PHE A 204 14.53 4.66 18.64
C PHE A 204 13.81 4.86 19.97
N PHE A 205 14.58 5.03 21.05
CA PHE A 205 14.03 5.33 22.37
C PHE A 205 13.28 6.66 22.37
N PHE A 206 13.92 7.74 21.94
CA PHE A 206 13.32 9.07 22.01
C PHE A 206 12.19 9.31 21.01
N SER A 207 12.15 8.58 19.89
CA SER A 207 11.05 8.69 18.91
C SER A 207 9.91 7.69 19.19
N ILE A 208 10.20 6.39 19.09
CA ILE A 208 9.18 5.33 19.12
C ILE A 208 8.77 5.00 20.56
N ILE A 209 9.74 4.71 21.45
CA ILE A 209 9.42 4.27 22.82
C ILE A 209 8.81 5.42 23.63
N LEU A 210 9.44 6.59 23.63
CA LEU A 210 8.94 7.77 24.34
C LEU A 210 7.58 8.22 23.80
N GLY A 211 7.40 8.19 22.47
CA GLY A 211 6.11 8.45 21.83
C GLY A 211 5.03 7.47 22.30
N THR A 212 5.35 6.18 22.35
CA THR A 212 4.45 5.11 22.83
C THR A 212 4.08 5.31 24.29
N ILE A 213 5.07 5.56 25.15
CA ILE A 213 4.86 5.83 26.58
C ILE A 213 3.98 7.06 26.75
N GLY A 214 4.26 8.15 26.01
CA GLY A 214 3.46 9.36 26.02
C GLY A 214 2.00 9.12 25.64
N ALA A 215 1.76 8.36 24.57
CA ALA A 215 0.41 7.98 24.16
C ALA A 215 -0.31 7.14 25.22
N LEU A 216 0.37 6.15 25.83
CA LEU A 216 -0.20 5.33 26.90
C LEU A 216 -0.49 6.14 28.17
N MET A 217 0.40 7.07 28.56
CA MET A 217 0.18 8.02 29.65
C MET A 217 -1.03 8.93 29.39
N TYR A 218 -1.31 9.26 28.13
CA TYR A 218 -2.52 10.00 27.78
C TYR A 218 -3.80 9.15 27.84
N ILE A 219 -3.72 7.88 27.40
CA ILE A 219 -4.85 6.96 27.23
C ILE A 219 -5.27 6.28 28.54
N ILE A 220 -4.32 5.68 29.27
CA ILE A 220 -4.60 4.83 30.45
C ILE A 220 -5.40 5.55 31.54
N PRO A 221 -5.13 6.83 31.88
CA PRO A 221 -5.87 7.52 32.92
C PRO A 221 -7.38 7.64 32.64
N GLU A 222 -7.81 7.60 31.37
CA GLU A 222 -9.24 7.66 31.01
C GLU A 222 -10.07 6.55 31.65
N LYS A 223 -9.45 5.40 31.96
CA LYS A 223 -10.08 4.28 32.69
C LYS A 223 -10.71 4.72 34.02
N TYR A 224 -10.12 5.72 34.69
CA TYR A 224 -10.50 6.18 36.03
C TYR A 224 -11.44 7.40 36.02
N THR A 225 -11.66 8.03 34.85
CA THR A 225 -12.45 9.27 34.71
C THR A 225 -13.97 9.08 34.73
N GLY A 226 -14.47 7.89 35.05
CA GLY A 226 -15.89 7.65 35.29
C GLY A 226 -16.34 6.21 34.98
N PRO A 227 -17.67 5.95 34.96
CA PRO A 227 -18.19 4.61 34.76
C PRO A 227 -17.88 4.03 33.38
N ALA A 228 -17.96 2.71 33.28
CA ALA A 228 -17.83 2.00 32.01
C ALA A 228 -18.99 2.36 31.09
N GLY A 229 -18.68 2.60 29.82
CA GLY A 229 -19.67 2.97 28.81
C GLY A 229 -19.03 3.70 27.63
N ILE A 230 -19.73 3.71 26.49
CA ILE A 230 -19.30 4.45 25.32
C ILE A 230 -19.63 5.92 25.52
N LYS A 231 -18.61 6.73 25.82
CA LYS A 231 -18.72 8.18 25.94
C LYS A 231 -18.13 8.82 24.70
N ASN A 232 -18.94 9.58 23.97
CA ASN A 232 -18.52 10.31 22.79
C ASN A 232 -18.94 11.78 22.90
N ASP A 233 -18.66 12.37 24.05
CA ASP A 233 -19.08 13.72 24.39
C ASP A 233 -18.28 14.75 23.59
N ASN A 234 -18.96 15.78 23.06
CA ASN A 234 -18.36 16.91 22.35
C ASN A 234 -17.47 16.56 21.14
N VAL A 235 -17.60 15.36 20.56
CA VAL A 235 -16.76 14.90 19.44
C VAL A 235 -16.84 15.81 18.20
N PHE A 236 -18.01 16.40 17.93
CA PHE A 236 -18.17 17.38 16.85
C PHE A 236 -17.58 18.77 17.16
N LYS A 237 -17.32 19.07 18.45
CA LYS A 237 -16.76 20.36 18.89
C LYS A 237 -15.25 20.30 19.06
N ASN A 238 -14.68 19.11 19.28
CA ASN A 238 -13.25 18.93 19.45
C ASN A 238 -12.51 19.14 18.12
N SER A 239 -11.54 20.06 18.10
CA SER A 239 -10.75 20.44 16.93
C SER A 239 -9.96 19.27 16.32
N ALA A 240 -9.60 18.28 17.12
CA ALA A 240 -8.88 17.09 16.67
C ALA A 240 -9.78 16.10 15.92
N THR A 241 -11.09 16.08 16.16
CA THR A 241 -12.01 15.04 15.64
C THR A 241 -13.14 15.56 14.77
N ASN A 242 -13.31 16.87 14.67
CA ASN A 242 -14.37 17.50 13.87
C ASN A 242 -14.01 17.68 12.39
N GLY A 243 -12.79 17.34 11.98
CA GLY A 243 -12.29 17.58 10.62
C GLY A 243 -11.98 19.04 10.30
N GLY A 244 -11.72 19.86 11.34
CA GLY A 244 -11.18 21.21 11.24
C GLY A 244 -9.67 21.22 11.05
N ILE A 245 -9.00 22.31 11.44
CA ILE A 245 -7.58 22.56 11.13
C ILE A 245 -6.66 21.46 11.65
N VAL A 246 -6.82 21.02 12.90
CA VAL A 246 -5.97 19.95 13.47
C VAL A 246 -6.17 18.64 12.70
N GLY A 247 -7.41 18.28 12.38
CA GLY A 247 -7.70 17.13 11.52
C GLY A 247 -7.07 17.24 10.12
N MET A 248 -7.09 18.43 9.52
CA MET A 248 -6.45 18.68 8.22
C MET A 248 -4.92 18.58 8.28
N LEU A 249 -4.29 19.03 9.37
CA LEU A 249 -2.85 18.85 9.59
C LEU A 249 -2.48 17.37 9.72
N VAL A 250 -3.28 16.58 10.45
CA VAL A 250 -3.09 15.13 10.56
C VAL A 250 -3.27 14.46 9.19
N LEU A 251 -4.28 14.86 8.42
CA LEU A 251 -4.51 14.36 7.06
C LEU A 251 -3.29 14.65 6.16
N LEU A 252 -2.83 15.90 6.13
CA LEU A 252 -1.65 16.31 5.34
C LEU A 252 -0.42 15.52 5.74
N PHE A 253 -0.19 15.34 7.04
CA PHE A 253 0.91 14.56 7.55
C PHE A 253 0.85 13.10 7.10
N LEU A 254 -0.30 12.42 7.29
CA LEU A 254 -0.46 11.03 6.86
C LEU A 254 -0.28 10.88 5.34
N VAL A 255 -0.90 11.77 4.55
CA VAL A 255 -0.75 11.79 3.08
C VAL A 255 0.71 11.96 2.67
N ALA A 256 1.44 12.90 3.29
CA ALA A 256 2.84 13.12 3.00
C ALA A 256 3.71 11.89 3.33
N VAL A 257 3.43 11.21 4.44
CA VAL A 257 4.11 9.97 4.82
C VAL A 257 3.88 8.86 3.79
N TYR A 258 2.65 8.66 3.32
CA TYR A 258 2.37 7.65 2.29
C TYR A 258 2.96 8.01 0.92
N ILE A 259 2.93 9.29 0.54
CA ILE A 259 3.58 9.75 -0.70
C ILE A 259 5.09 9.46 -0.62
N ALA A 260 5.72 9.75 0.52
CA ALA A 260 7.12 9.44 0.72
C ALA A 260 7.40 7.93 0.68
N LEU A 261 6.58 7.11 1.35
CA LEU A 261 6.74 5.65 1.37
C LEU A 261 6.63 5.01 -0.03
N TYR A 262 5.61 5.40 -0.82
CA TYR A 262 5.34 4.78 -2.11
C TYR A 262 6.20 5.33 -3.26
N PHE A 263 6.44 6.64 -3.28
CA PHE A 263 7.03 7.31 -4.46
C PHE A 263 8.43 7.85 -4.24
N PHE A 264 8.80 8.12 -2.98
CA PHE A 264 10.06 8.77 -2.63
C PHE A 264 10.75 8.11 -1.43
N PRO A 265 10.91 6.77 -1.41
CA PRO A 265 11.44 6.04 -0.26
C PRO A 265 12.88 6.47 0.10
N GLU A 266 13.63 7.02 -0.85
CA GLU A 266 14.97 7.57 -0.62
C GLU A 266 14.97 8.78 0.33
N TYR A 267 13.83 9.45 0.53
CA TYR A 267 13.74 10.59 1.45
C TYR A 267 13.49 10.21 2.90
N ILE A 268 13.17 8.94 3.18
CA ILE A 268 12.83 8.41 4.51
C ILE A 268 13.84 7.35 5.00
N VAL A 269 15.04 7.30 4.42
CA VAL A 269 16.06 6.30 4.76
C VAL A 269 16.43 6.30 6.24
N GLU A 270 16.39 7.45 6.93
CA GLU A 270 16.70 7.54 8.36
C GLU A 270 15.69 6.75 9.19
N TRP A 271 14.42 6.74 8.80
CA TRP A 271 13.41 5.91 9.45
C TRP A 271 13.64 4.41 9.22
N VAL A 272 14.20 4.04 8.07
CA VAL A 272 14.60 2.66 7.78
C VAL A 272 15.81 2.29 8.64
N SER A 273 16.84 3.14 8.64
CA SER A 273 18.06 2.96 9.46
C SER A 273 17.75 2.92 10.96
N LEU A 274 16.74 3.64 11.43
CA LEU A 274 16.27 3.63 12.82
C LEU A 274 15.86 2.23 13.29
N VAL A 275 15.17 1.48 12.43
CA VAL A 275 14.62 0.16 12.76
C VAL A 275 15.48 -0.99 12.23
N ASP A 276 16.51 -0.70 11.45
CA ASP A 276 17.39 -1.70 10.83
C ASP A 276 17.94 -2.73 11.84
N PRO A 277 18.48 -2.33 13.03
CA PRO A 277 18.95 -3.31 14.01
C PRO A 277 17.87 -4.28 14.51
N LEU A 278 16.63 -3.80 14.65
CA LEU A 278 15.49 -4.63 15.04
C LEU A 278 15.16 -5.64 13.96
N PHE A 279 15.14 -5.23 12.69
CA PHE A 279 14.83 -6.12 11.58
C PHE A 279 15.97 -7.10 11.27
N VAL A 280 17.24 -6.71 11.42
CA VAL A 280 18.37 -7.66 11.42
C VAL A 280 18.16 -8.74 12.50
N ALA A 281 17.73 -8.35 13.70
CA ALA A 281 17.45 -9.31 14.77
C ALA A 281 16.23 -10.21 14.49
N LEU A 282 15.23 -9.75 13.74
CA LEU A 282 14.01 -10.49 13.40
C LEU A 282 14.18 -11.39 12.17
N ASN A 283 14.66 -10.83 11.05
CA ASN A 283 14.67 -11.47 9.73
C ASN A 283 16.08 -11.79 9.20
N GLY A 284 17.16 -11.24 9.78
CA GLY A 284 18.55 -11.46 9.37
C GLY A 284 19.04 -10.66 8.15
N SER A 285 18.14 -10.03 7.39
CA SER A 285 18.41 -9.26 6.16
C SER A 285 18.36 -7.74 6.32
N GLY A 286 17.85 -7.24 7.45
CA GLY A 286 17.72 -5.81 7.75
C GLY A 286 16.37 -5.21 7.36
N ALA A 287 16.24 -3.89 7.50
CA ALA A 287 14.99 -3.17 7.24
C ALA A 287 14.88 -2.70 5.78
N GLY A 288 13.71 -2.92 5.18
CA GLY A 288 13.31 -2.27 3.92
C GLY A 288 12.48 -1.01 4.17
N SER A 289 12.11 -0.30 3.09
CA SER A 289 11.26 0.90 3.17
C SER A 289 9.92 0.65 3.87
N TRP A 290 9.37 -0.56 3.75
CA TRP A 290 8.09 -0.96 4.34
C TRP A 290 8.19 -1.42 5.80
N SER A 291 9.40 -1.68 6.31
CA SER A 291 9.63 -2.17 7.68
C SER A 291 9.16 -1.16 8.73
N ILE A 292 9.46 0.13 8.54
CA ILE A 292 8.99 1.19 9.45
C ILE A 292 7.46 1.31 9.42
N TYR A 293 6.86 1.20 8.23
CA TYR A 293 5.42 1.23 8.08
C TYR A 293 4.77 0.08 8.87
N GLY A 294 5.25 -1.16 8.68
CA GLY A 294 4.73 -2.34 9.39
C GLY A 294 4.84 -2.21 10.91
N LEU A 295 5.96 -1.67 11.41
CA LEU A 295 6.18 -1.44 12.84
C LEU A 295 5.21 -0.39 13.41
N ILE A 296 5.16 0.81 12.80
CA ILE A 296 4.29 1.91 13.26
C ILE A 296 2.82 1.51 13.15
N TYR A 297 2.44 0.81 12.07
CA TYR A 297 1.08 0.32 11.85
C TYR A 297 0.65 -0.65 12.95
N THR A 298 1.52 -1.61 13.29
CA THR A 298 1.28 -2.58 14.36
C THR A 298 1.22 -1.90 15.73
N LEU A 299 2.14 -0.97 15.99
CA LEU A 299 2.17 -0.18 17.22
C LEU A 299 0.90 0.67 17.39
N ALA A 300 0.44 1.33 16.32
CA ALA A 300 -0.79 2.11 16.34
C ALA A 300 -2.01 1.24 16.69
N ILE A 301 -2.12 0.04 16.12
CA ILE A 301 -3.20 -0.90 16.45
C ILE A 301 -3.12 -1.36 17.91
N VAL A 302 -1.92 -1.66 18.43
CA VAL A 302 -1.73 -2.09 19.82
C VAL A 302 -2.08 -0.96 20.80
N VAL A 303 -1.47 0.22 20.63
CA VAL A 303 -1.65 1.37 21.53
C VAL A 303 -3.08 1.89 21.49
N MET A 304 -3.67 2.07 20.31
CA MET A 304 -5.06 2.48 20.18
C MET A 304 -6.03 1.35 20.52
N GLY A 305 -5.58 0.09 20.46
CA GLY A 305 -6.26 -1.07 21.01
C GLY A 305 -6.42 -0.99 22.54
N VAL A 306 -5.42 -0.50 23.27
CA VAL A 306 -5.54 -0.21 24.72
C VAL A 306 -6.65 0.80 24.98
N ARG A 307 -6.74 1.86 24.17
CA ARG A 307 -7.84 2.83 24.24
C ARG A 307 -9.20 2.15 24.00
N MET A 308 -9.29 1.25 23.01
CA MET A 308 -10.52 0.49 22.75
C MET A 308 -10.89 -0.42 23.93
N PHE A 309 -9.93 -1.11 24.55
CA PHE A 309 -10.19 -1.91 25.76
C PHE A 309 -10.76 -1.05 26.89
N ILE A 310 -10.21 0.14 27.11
CA ILE A 310 -10.71 1.06 28.15
C ILE A 310 -12.11 1.55 27.81
N LYS A 311 -12.35 2.03 26.58
CA LYS A 311 -13.61 2.62 26.14
C LYS A 311 -14.75 1.59 26.14
N TYR A 312 -14.49 0.37 25.66
CA TYR A 312 -15.49 -0.68 25.50
C TYR A 312 -15.41 -1.78 26.57
N ARG A 313 -14.80 -1.50 27.73
CA ARG A 313 -14.63 -2.45 28.87
C ARG A 313 -15.88 -3.14 29.40
N HIS A 314 -17.06 -2.60 29.10
CA HIS A 314 -18.35 -3.18 29.47
C HIS A 314 -18.81 -4.29 28.51
N SER A 315 -18.23 -4.40 27.31
CA SER A 315 -18.69 -5.30 26.26
C SER A 315 -17.66 -6.39 25.96
N LYS A 316 -17.95 -7.63 26.39
CA LYS A 316 -17.12 -8.81 26.09
C LYS A 316 -16.88 -8.99 24.58
N TYR A 317 -17.87 -8.66 23.76
CA TYR A 317 -17.76 -8.72 22.30
C TYR A 317 -16.65 -7.80 21.78
N HIS A 318 -16.62 -6.54 22.22
CA HIS A 318 -15.61 -5.59 21.76
C HIS A 318 -14.22 -5.90 22.32
N ILE A 319 -14.13 -6.44 23.54
CA ILE A 319 -12.86 -6.94 24.09
C ILE A 319 -12.32 -8.08 23.21
N ALA A 320 -13.08 -9.15 23.01
CA ALA A 320 -12.64 -10.29 22.20
C ALA A 320 -12.27 -9.89 20.78
N ARG A 321 -13.07 -9.01 20.15
CA ARG A 321 -12.81 -8.50 18.81
C ARG A 321 -11.51 -7.69 18.73
N THR A 322 -11.28 -6.79 19.68
CA THR A 322 -10.05 -5.96 19.71
C THR A 322 -8.83 -6.84 19.95
N SER A 323 -8.92 -7.83 20.85
CA SER A 323 -7.87 -8.82 21.07
C SER A 323 -7.55 -9.61 19.80
N SER A 324 -8.57 -10.04 19.05
CA SER A 324 -8.42 -10.74 17.78
C SER A 324 -7.65 -9.90 16.76
N ILE A 325 -8.05 -8.64 16.56
CA ILE A 325 -7.37 -7.72 15.64
C ILE A 325 -5.90 -7.54 16.00
N ILE A 326 -5.59 -7.29 17.28
CA ILE A 326 -4.22 -7.11 17.75
C ILE A 326 -3.41 -8.38 17.49
N PHE A 327 -3.99 -9.55 17.81
CA PHE A 327 -3.34 -10.84 17.60
C PHE A 327 -3.02 -11.08 16.11
N PHE A 328 -3.99 -10.94 15.21
CA PHE A 328 -3.75 -11.16 13.78
C PHE A 328 -2.76 -10.15 13.19
N GLN A 329 -2.81 -8.88 13.62
CA GLN A 329 -1.85 -7.89 13.16
C GLN A 329 -0.44 -8.22 13.66
N SER A 330 -0.25 -8.43 14.95
CA SER A 330 1.08 -8.64 15.53
C SER A 330 1.66 -9.99 15.17
N CYS A 331 0.88 -11.07 15.25
CA CYS A 331 1.40 -12.42 15.04
C CYS A 331 1.46 -12.78 13.54
N PHE A 332 0.38 -12.58 12.78
CA PHE A 332 0.30 -13.06 11.39
C PHE A 332 0.80 -12.05 10.37
N ALA A 333 0.52 -10.75 10.55
CA ALA A 333 0.92 -9.74 9.57
C ALA A 333 2.32 -9.17 9.81
N PHE A 334 2.82 -9.23 11.04
CA PHE A 334 4.10 -8.61 11.41
C PHE A 334 5.16 -9.64 11.79
N ILE A 335 4.95 -10.46 12.84
CA ILE A 335 6.01 -11.36 13.34
C ILE A 335 6.25 -12.55 12.40
N LEU A 336 5.20 -13.24 11.96
CA LEU A 336 5.34 -14.47 11.18
C LEU A 336 6.09 -14.27 9.85
N PRO A 337 5.80 -13.25 9.01
CA PRO A 337 6.51 -13.05 7.76
C PRO A 337 8.01 -12.77 7.97
N GLU A 338 8.37 -12.01 9.00
CA GLU A 338 9.76 -11.70 9.32
C GLU A 338 10.53 -12.94 9.79
N ILE A 339 9.89 -13.80 10.59
CA ILE A 339 10.48 -15.10 10.99
C ILE A 339 10.63 -16.03 9.78
N LEU A 340 9.63 -16.11 8.90
CA LEU A 340 9.71 -16.92 7.68
C LEU A 340 10.86 -16.45 6.76
N SER A 341 11.03 -15.14 6.63
CA SER A 341 12.16 -14.55 5.91
C SER A 341 13.51 -14.99 6.51
N ARG A 342 13.63 -15.03 7.84
CA ARG A 342 14.85 -15.54 8.51
C ARG A 342 15.15 -17.01 8.19
N LEU A 343 14.11 -17.80 7.97
CA LEU A 343 14.21 -19.21 7.62
C LEU A 343 14.42 -19.44 6.11
N ASN A 344 14.63 -18.38 5.32
CA ASN A 344 14.69 -18.42 3.86
C ASN A 344 13.46 -19.11 3.23
N GLN A 345 12.28 -18.91 3.84
CA GLN A 345 11.00 -19.41 3.35
C GLN A 345 10.17 -18.28 2.73
N PRO A 346 9.25 -18.57 1.80
CA PRO A 346 8.37 -17.55 1.24
C PRO A 346 7.57 -16.85 2.35
N SER A 347 7.78 -15.55 2.51
CA SER A 347 7.17 -14.73 3.56
C SER A 347 5.86 -14.13 3.08
N THR A 348 4.79 -14.92 3.11
CA THR A 348 3.44 -14.44 2.79
C THR A 348 2.59 -14.25 4.03
N ASP A 349 1.76 -13.21 4.02
CA ASP A 349 0.75 -12.99 5.05
C ASP A 349 -0.45 -13.93 4.79
N LEU A 350 -0.55 -15.00 5.58
CA LEU A 350 -1.55 -16.07 5.41
C LEU A 350 -3.01 -15.62 5.52
N LYS A 351 -3.28 -14.40 6.04
CA LYS A 351 -4.64 -13.83 6.08
C LYS A 351 -4.94 -12.91 4.90
N ASN A 352 -3.95 -12.54 4.09
CA ASN A 352 -4.18 -11.78 2.87
C ASN A 352 -4.65 -12.76 1.79
N MET A 353 -5.66 -12.32 1.03
CA MET A 353 -6.34 -13.19 0.07
C MET A 353 -6.81 -12.36 -1.10
N TRP A 354 -6.92 -13.00 -2.26
CA TRP A 354 -7.55 -12.41 -3.43
C TRP A 354 -9.04 -12.08 -3.13
N PRO A 355 -9.58 -10.96 -3.63
CA PRO A 355 -8.96 -9.96 -4.52
C PRO A 355 -8.26 -8.79 -3.80
N LEU A 356 -8.07 -8.84 -2.48
CA LEU A 356 -7.31 -7.79 -1.77
C LEU A 356 -5.83 -7.85 -2.15
N ASP A 357 -5.27 -9.06 -2.12
CA ASP A 357 -3.95 -9.36 -2.64
C ASP A 357 -4.04 -9.60 -4.15
N TYR A 358 -3.85 -8.53 -4.92
CA TYR A 358 -4.03 -8.56 -6.36
C TYR A 358 -2.82 -9.15 -7.09
N ASP A 359 -1.63 -9.12 -6.48
CA ASP A 359 -0.40 -9.70 -7.00
C ASP A 359 -0.33 -11.23 -6.79
N PHE A 360 -1.29 -11.81 -6.05
CA PHE A 360 -1.31 -13.24 -5.74
C PHE A 360 -1.17 -14.14 -6.98
N PHE A 361 -1.82 -13.76 -8.10
CA PHE A 361 -1.80 -14.49 -9.37
C PHE A 361 -0.82 -13.93 -10.40
N ASP A 362 0.10 -13.06 -10.00
CA ASP A 362 1.15 -12.61 -10.90
C ASP A 362 2.14 -13.74 -11.20
N ALA A 363 2.67 -13.74 -12.42
CA ALA A 363 3.65 -14.72 -12.90
C ALA A 363 4.82 -14.91 -11.92
N TRP A 364 5.43 -13.82 -11.45
CA TRP A 364 6.58 -13.89 -10.53
C TRP A 364 6.21 -14.54 -9.19
N ASN A 365 5.01 -14.28 -8.66
CA ASN A 365 4.57 -14.82 -7.38
C ASN A 365 4.18 -16.30 -7.51
N LEU A 366 3.51 -16.66 -8.60
CA LEU A 366 3.20 -18.07 -8.94
C LEU A 366 4.48 -18.89 -9.12
N ASP A 367 5.46 -18.36 -9.85
CA ASP A 367 6.76 -19.01 -10.05
C ASP A 367 7.53 -19.12 -8.73
N SER A 368 7.53 -18.06 -7.90
CA SER A 368 8.16 -18.08 -6.57
C SER A 368 7.54 -19.14 -5.65
N LEU A 369 6.21 -19.18 -5.54
CA LEU A 369 5.51 -20.13 -4.68
C LEU A 369 5.64 -21.58 -5.17
N SER A 370 5.56 -21.80 -6.49
CA SER A 370 5.70 -23.16 -7.06
C SER A 370 7.13 -23.70 -6.98
N SER A 371 8.15 -22.83 -7.08
CA SER A 371 9.56 -23.22 -6.97
C SER A 371 10.07 -23.34 -5.52
N SER A 372 9.35 -22.79 -4.53
CA SER A 372 9.75 -22.78 -3.11
C SER A 372 9.40 -24.07 -2.34
N GLY A 373 9.31 -25.21 -3.02
CA GLY A 373 9.07 -26.52 -2.42
C GLY A 373 7.71 -26.66 -1.71
N GLY A 374 7.64 -27.54 -0.70
CA GLY A 374 6.38 -27.90 -0.03
C GLY A 374 5.68 -26.75 0.69
N ILE A 375 6.43 -25.81 1.27
CA ILE A 375 5.87 -24.65 1.96
C ILE A 375 5.27 -23.65 0.96
N GLY A 376 5.96 -23.39 -0.15
CA GLY A 376 5.44 -22.52 -1.20
C GLY A 376 4.15 -23.07 -1.83
N MET A 377 4.12 -24.37 -2.13
CA MET A 377 2.90 -25.03 -2.62
C MET A 377 1.77 -25.01 -1.61
N PHE A 378 2.06 -25.21 -0.32
CA PHE A 378 1.06 -25.05 0.74
C PHE A 378 0.46 -23.64 0.74
N MET A 379 1.28 -22.59 0.65
CA MET A 379 0.82 -21.19 0.63
C MET A 379 -0.06 -20.89 -0.59
N LEU A 380 0.31 -21.39 -1.76
CA LEU A 380 -0.49 -21.24 -2.98
C LEU A 380 -1.86 -21.92 -2.83
N VAL A 381 -1.88 -23.18 -2.40
CA VAL A 381 -3.13 -23.94 -2.19
C VAL A 381 -3.98 -23.30 -1.09
N TRP A 382 -3.34 -22.84 -0.01
CA TRP A 382 -4.01 -22.15 1.09
C TRP A 382 -4.67 -20.85 0.61
N GLY A 383 -3.97 -20.00 -0.13
CA GLY A 383 -4.52 -18.75 -0.66
C GLY A 383 -5.74 -18.96 -1.55
N ILE A 384 -5.67 -19.93 -2.47
CA ILE A 384 -6.80 -20.30 -3.33
C ILE A 384 -7.96 -20.88 -2.51
N THR A 385 -7.67 -21.82 -1.61
CA THR A 385 -8.69 -22.48 -0.77
C THR A 385 -9.40 -21.47 0.13
N LEU A 386 -8.65 -20.55 0.73
CA LEU A 386 -9.20 -19.53 1.61
C LEU A 386 -10.14 -18.59 0.84
N PHE A 387 -9.77 -18.18 -0.38
CA PHE A 387 -10.62 -17.33 -1.21
C PHE A 387 -11.87 -18.06 -1.75
N VAL A 388 -11.70 -19.27 -2.32
CA VAL A 388 -12.78 -20.01 -3.00
C VAL A 388 -13.75 -20.67 -2.02
N ILE A 389 -13.23 -21.23 -0.92
CA ILE A 389 -14.02 -22.01 0.04
C ILE A 389 -14.16 -21.24 1.36
N GLY A 390 -13.04 -20.82 1.94
CA GLY A 390 -13.03 -20.16 3.25
C GLY A 390 -13.93 -18.93 3.28
N VAL A 391 -13.76 -18.00 2.36
CA VAL A 391 -14.52 -16.74 2.33
C VAL A 391 -16.02 -17.00 2.18
N PRO A 392 -16.53 -17.77 1.20
CA PRO A 392 -17.96 -18.05 1.12
C PRO A 392 -18.51 -18.73 2.38
N VAL A 393 -17.82 -19.72 2.93
CA VAL A 393 -18.27 -20.46 4.12
C VAL A 393 -18.32 -19.57 5.35
N PHE A 394 -17.23 -18.88 5.70
CA PHE A 394 -17.21 -18.01 6.86
C PHE A 394 -18.17 -16.82 6.71
N THR A 395 -18.32 -16.28 5.50
CA THR A 395 -19.24 -15.17 5.23
C THR A 395 -20.70 -15.61 5.30
N TYR A 396 -21.01 -16.83 4.87
CA TYR A 396 -22.33 -17.41 5.03
C TYR A 396 -22.74 -17.44 6.50
N PHE A 397 -21.86 -17.91 7.40
CA PHE A 397 -22.19 -18.01 8.83
C PHE A 397 -22.06 -16.71 9.61
N PHE A 398 -21.10 -15.85 9.28
CA PHE A 398 -20.75 -14.70 10.13
C PHE A 398 -20.90 -13.35 9.43
N GLY A 399 -21.22 -13.31 8.13
CA GLY A 399 -21.17 -12.08 7.34
C GLY A 399 -19.74 -11.58 7.18
N LYS A 400 -19.54 -10.29 6.87
CA LYS A 400 -18.22 -9.66 6.74
C LYS A 400 -17.42 -9.62 8.04
N ARG A 401 -18.08 -9.78 9.19
CA ARG A 401 -17.47 -9.45 10.49
C ARG A 401 -16.25 -10.30 10.79
N TRP A 402 -16.25 -11.59 10.43
CA TRP A 402 -15.15 -12.51 10.71
C TRP A 402 -13.83 -11.99 10.12
N TYR A 403 -13.86 -11.33 8.97
CA TYR A 403 -12.67 -10.75 8.36
C TYR A 403 -12.54 -9.27 8.66
N CYS A 404 -13.46 -8.44 8.17
CA CYS A 404 -13.33 -6.97 8.16
C CYS A 404 -13.30 -6.31 9.55
N SER A 405 -13.78 -6.99 10.58
CA SER A 405 -13.82 -6.49 11.96
C SER A 405 -13.06 -7.35 12.97
N TRP A 406 -12.53 -8.51 12.59
CA TRP A 406 -11.86 -9.43 13.53
C TRP A 406 -10.44 -9.85 13.09
N VAL A 407 -10.12 -9.84 11.78
CA VAL A 407 -8.85 -10.35 11.24
C VAL A 407 -8.11 -9.31 10.39
N CYS A 408 -8.84 -8.53 9.60
CA CYS A 408 -8.27 -7.62 8.60
C CYS A 408 -7.44 -6.50 9.25
N GLY A 409 -6.18 -6.33 8.83
CA GLY A 409 -5.29 -5.28 9.32
C GLY A 409 -5.84 -3.87 9.05
N CYS A 410 -6.37 -3.62 7.84
CA CYS A 410 -7.02 -2.33 7.50
C CYS A 410 -8.22 -2.04 8.42
N GLY A 411 -9.02 -3.07 8.69
CA GLY A 411 -10.11 -2.99 9.67
C GLY A 411 -9.61 -2.73 11.08
N GLY A 412 -8.47 -3.30 11.45
CA GLY A 412 -7.85 -3.10 12.75
C GLY A 412 -7.44 -1.65 13.00
N LEU A 413 -6.77 -1.03 12.03
CA LEU A 413 -6.37 0.37 12.15
C LEU A 413 -7.60 1.29 12.13
N ALA A 414 -8.57 1.01 11.25
CA ALA A 414 -9.83 1.75 11.20
C ALA A 414 -10.60 1.70 12.53
N GLU A 415 -10.71 0.53 13.14
CA GLU A 415 -11.49 0.33 14.37
C GLU A 415 -10.80 0.89 15.60
N THR A 416 -9.46 0.98 15.60
CA THR A 416 -8.65 1.47 16.72
C THR A 416 -8.27 2.93 16.53
N ALA A 417 -7.26 3.22 15.71
CA ALA A 417 -6.77 4.56 15.44
C ALA A 417 -7.80 5.45 14.72
N GLY A 418 -8.67 4.87 13.90
CA GLY A 418 -9.76 5.58 13.22
C GLY A 418 -10.99 5.85 14.09
N ASP A 419 -11.18 5.17 15.23
CA ASP A 419 -12.37 5.31 16.10
C ASP A 419 -12.79 6.75 16.43
N PRO A 420 -11.87 7.71 16.66
CA PRO A 420 -12.23 9.11 16.91
C PRO A 420 -12.95 9.82 15.74
N TYR A 421 -12.93 9.27 14.53
CA TYR A 421 -13.44 9.91 13.31
C TYR A 421 -14.73 9.28 12.75
N ARG A 422 -15.31 8.27 13.42
CA ARG A 422 -16.49 7.52 12.91
C ARG A 422 -17.65 8.41 12.48
N GLN A 423 -17.89 9.48 13.22
CA GLN A 423 -18.94 10.47 12.99
C GLN A 423 -18.83 11.18 11.63
N LEU A 424 -17.64 11.30 11.08
CA LEU A 424 -17.38 12.02 9.82
C LEU A 424 -17.77 11.22 8.58
N SER A 425 -18.04 9.93 8.73
CA SER A 425 -18.49 9.08 7.62
C SER A 425 -19.78 9.65 7.03
N ASP A 426 -19.86 9.98 5.75
CA ASP A 426 -21.12 10.51 5.18
C ASP A 426 -22.20 9.40 5.12
N LYS A 427 -23.43 9.73 5.54
CA LYS A 427 -24.62 8.86 5.55
C LYS A 427 -25.63 9.22 4.44
N SER A 428 -25.30 10.20 3.59
CA SER A 428 -26.13 10.63 2.48
C SER A 428 -26.32 9.51 1.45
N LEU A 429 -27.46 9.53 0.76
CA LEU A 429 -27.73 8.58 -0.32
C LEU A 429 -26.79 8.76 -1.51
N THR A 430 -26.30 9.98 -1.73
CA THR A 430 -25.30 10.27 -2.76
C THR A 430 -24.00 9.56 -2.45
N ALA A 431 -23.49 9.67 -1.21
CA ALA A 431 -22.31 8.93 -0.77
C ALA A 431 -22.51 7.41 -0.91
N TRP A 432 -23.70 6.90 -0.56
CA TRP A 432 -24.04 5.49 -0.74
C TRP A 432 -24.09 5.03 -2.21
N ARG A 433 -24.50 5.89 -3.15
CA ARG A 433 -24.47 5.58 -4.58
C ARG A 433 -23.03 5.53 -5.09
N VAL A 434 -22.22 6.52 -4.72
CA VAL A 434 -20.81 6.60 -5.09
C VAL A 434 -20.04 5.41 -4.53
N GLU A 435 -20.17 5.09 -3.24
CA GLU A 435 -19.44 3.97 -2.63
C GLU A 435 -19.74 2.65 -3.33
N ARG A 436 -21.00 2.41 -3.73
CA ARG A 436 -21.37 1.20 -4.46
C ARG A 436 -20.74 1.15 -5.84
N VAL A 437 -20.78 2.22 -6.61
CA VAL A 437 -20.20 2.25 -7.96
C VAL A 437 -18.70 2.05 -7.89
N VAL A 438 -18.01 2.82 -7.04
CA VAL A 438 -16.55 2.79 -6.95
C VAL A 438 -16.06 1.42 -6.48
N ILE A 439 -16.58 0.89 -5.36
CA ILE A 439 -16.06 -0.36 -4.79
C ILE A 439 -16.26 -1.57 -5.71
N HIS A 440 -17.38 -1.63 -6.46
CA HIS A 440 -17.62 -2.71 -7.41
C HIS A 440 -16.83 -2.50 -8.70
N SER A 441 -16.58 -1.25 -9.13
CA SER A 441 -15.69 -0.98 -10.26
C SER A 441 -14.26 -1.45 -9.98
N VAL A 442 -13.77 -1.24 -8.75
CA VAL A 442 -12.45 -1.77 -8.32
C VAL A 442 -12.45 -3.30 -8.32
N LEU A 443 -13.52 -3.95 -7.84
CA LEU A 443 -13.64 -5.41 -7.90
C LEU A 443 -13.65 -5.94 -9.33
N VAL A 444 -14.43 -5.33 -10.24
CA VAL A 444 -14.44 -5.72 -11.66
C VAL A 444 -13.06 -5.55 -12.27
N PHE A 445 -12.38 -4.44 -11.99
CA PHE A 445 -11.03 -4.21 -12.47
C PHE A 445 -10.04 -5.27 -11.95
N ALA A 446 -10.12 -5.63 -10.66
CA ALA A 446 -9.31 -6.70 -10.08
C ALA A 446 -9.55 -8.04 -10.78
N ILE A 447 -10.81 -8.40 -11.07
CA ILE A 447 -11.17 -9.63 -11.80
C ILE A 447 -10.58 -9.63 -13.22
N VAL A 448 -10.77 -8.54 -13.97
CA VAL A 448 -10.27 -8.40 -15.35
C VAL A 448 -8.75 -8.49 -15.38
N MET A 449 -8.09 -7.77 -14.46
CA MET A 449 -6.63 -7.79 -14.34
C MET A 449 -6.13 -9.20 -14.02
N THR A 450 -6.71 -9.88 -13.03
CA THR A 450 -6.32 -11.25 -12.67
C THR A 450 -6.56 -12.24 -13.81
N ALA A 451 -7.68 -12.13 -14.53
CA ALA A 451 -7.95 -12.96 -15.69
C ALA A 451 -6.91 -12.74 -16.80
N ALA A 452 -6.53 -11.48 -17.06
CA ALA A 452 -5.46 -11.14 -17.99
C ALA A 452 -4.10 -11.71 -17.53
N ALA A 453 -3.75 -11.56 -16.26
CA ALA A 453 -2.51 -12.09 -15.69
C ALA A 453 -2.41 -13.60 -15.87
N LEU A 454 -3.46 -14.35 -15.48
CA LEU A 454 -3.51 -15.81 -15.65
C LEU A 454 -3.47 -16.22 -17.13
N TYR A 455 -4.19 -15.52 -18.01
CA TYR A 455 -4.17 -15.81 -19.44
C TYR A 455 -2.76 -15.63 -20.02
N THR A 456 -2.09 -14.52 -19.71
CA THR A 456 -0.71 -14.28 -20.19
C THR A 456 0.29 -15.29 -19.61
N TYR A 457 0.11 -15.70 -18.36
CA TYR A 457 0.94 -16.72 -17.72
C TYR A 457 0.84 -18.07 -18.44
N PHE A 458 -0.37 -18.54 -18.73
CA PHE A 458 -0.56 -19.86 -19.37
C PHE A 458 -0.35 -19.85 -20.89
N SER A 459 -0.59 -18.74 -21.57
CA SER A 459 -0.44 -18.65 -23.04
C SER A 459 0.94 -18.21 -23.49
N GLY A 460 1.75 -17.61 -22.61
CA GLY A 460 3.03 -16.99 -22.95
C GLY A 460 2.90 -15.69 -23.77
N VAL A 461 1.69 -15.22 -24.03
CA VAL A 461 1.44 -13.97 -24.79
C VAL A 461 1.61 -12.77 -23.87
N LYS A 462 2.31 -11.72 -24.33
CA LYS A 462 2.58 -10.51 -23.53
C LYS A 462 1.47 -9.44 -23.59
N SER A 463 0.64 -9.48 -24.63
CA SER A 463 -0.41 -8.48 -24.87
C SER A 463 -1.75 -9.12 -25.21
N ILE A 464 -2.84 -8.54 -24.73
CA ILE A 464 -4.21 -8.96 -25.02
C ILE A 464 -4.92 -7.77 -25.67
N ALA A 465 -5.48 -7.96 -26.86
CA ALA A 465 -6.19 -6.90 -27.60
C ALA A 465 -5.37 -5.60 -27.77
N GLY A 466 -4.05 -5.72 -28.00
CA GLY A 466 -3.14 -4.58 -28.18
C GLY A 466 -2.72 -3.87 -26.89
N ILE A 467 -3.19 -4.33 -25.73
CA ILE A 467 -2.80 -3.80 -24.41
C ILE A 467 -1.77 -4.73 -23.78
N ASP A 468 -0.63 -4.18 -23.39
CA ASP A 468 0.36 -4.88 -22.59
C ASP A 468 -0.17 -5.19 -21.18
N THR A 469 -0.11 -6.45 -20.78
CA THR A 469 -0.70 -6.90 -19.51
C THR A 469 0.11 -6.44 -18.31
N TYR A 470 1.41 -6.18 -18.49
CA TYR A 470 2.22 -5.55 -17.44
C TYR A 470 1.77 -4.11 -17.16
N SER A 471 1.52 -3.32 -18.20
CA SER A 471 1.01 -1.95 -18.09
C SER A 471 -0.34 -1.88 -17.34
N LEU A 472 -1.24 -2.84 -17.61
CA LEU A 472 -2.52 -2.94 -16.90
C LEU A 472 -2.33 -3.16 -15.39
N ARG A 473 -1.43 -4.07 -15.01
CA ARG A 473 -1.10 -4.39 -13.62
C ARG A 473 -0.42 -3.23 -12.90
N SER A 474 0.55 -2.60 -13.57
CA SER A 474 1.24 -1.42 -13.06
C SER A 474 0.25 -0.28 -12.77
N ALA A 475 -0.71 -0.04 -13.67
CA ALA A 475 -1.77 0.94 -13.45
C ALA A 475 -2.65 0.59 -12.23
N TYR A 476 -3.03 -0.68 -12.07
CA TYR A 476 -3.78 -1.13 -10.88
C TYR A 476 -2.98 -0.89 -9.60
N GLY A 477 -1.71 -1.31 -9.55
CA GLY A 477 -0.82 -1.12 -8.40
C GLY A 477 -0.63 0.36 -8.05
N PHE A 478 -0.51 1.24 -9.05
CA PHE A 478 -0.39 2.68 -8.84
C PHE A 478 -1.70 3.32 -8.33
N PHE A 479 -2.81 3.17 -9.06
CA PHE A 479 -4.06 3.86 -8.73
C PHE A 479 -4.77 3.25 -7.52
N ILE A 480 -4.86 1.92 -7.45
CA ILE A 480 -5.61 1.23 -6.39
C ILE A 480 -4.70 0.93 -5.19
N GLY A 481 -3.50 0.39 -5.43
CA GLY A 481 -2.54 0.08 -4.38
C GLY A 481 -1.99 1.33 -3.70
N ALA A 482 -1.18 2.11 -4.41
CA ALA A 482 -0.47 3.25 -3.82
C ALA A 482 -1.39 4.42 -3.49
N LEU A 483 -2.13 4.93 -4.47
CA LEU A 483 -2.94 6.14 -4.30
C LEU A 483 -4.20 5.89 -3.46
N PHE A 484 -4.99 4.86 -3.81
CA PHE A 484 -6.28 4.70 -3.15
C PHE A 484 -6.20 3.99 -1.79
N SER A 485 -5.44 2.90 -1.66
CA SER A 485 -5.30 2.17 -0.39
C SER A 485 -4.44 2.94 0.61
N GLY A 486 -3.27 3.43 0.18
CA GLY A 486 -2.34 4.17 1.02
C GLY A 486 -2.81 5.60 1.30
N VAL A 487 -2.68 6.45 0.29
CA VAL A 487 -2.82 7.91 0.41
C VAL A 487 -4.25 8.31 0.79
N ILE A 488 -5.25 7.84 0.04
CA ILE A 488 -6.65 8.21 0.30
C ILE A 488 -7.22 7.40 1.47
N GLY A 489 -6.97 6.09 1.49
CA GLY A 489 -7.60 5.14 2.39
C GLY A 489 -7.44 5.51 3.86
N THR A 490 -6.21 5.72 4.33
CA THR A 490 -5.93 6.05 5.73
C THR A 490 -5.70 7.55 5.96
N GLY A 491 -5.14 8.26 4.97
CA GLY A 491 -4.90 9.70 5.06
C GLY A 491 -6.17 10.50 5.32
N PHE A 492 -7.30 10.10 4.72
CA PHE A 492 -8.56 10.83 4.82
C PHE A 492 -9.40 10.49 6.05
N TYR A 493 -8.90 9.70 7.01
CA TYR A 493 -9.63 9.42 8.26
C TYR A 493 -10.14 10.69 8.97
N PRO A 494 -9.33 11.75 9.14
CA PRO A 494 -9.78 12.96 9.83
C PRO A 494 -10.84 13.78 9.09
N LYS A 495 -11.20 13.42 7.84
CA LYS A 495 -12.17 14.16 7.03
C LYS A 495 -13.37 13.32 6.58
N MET A 496 -13.14 12.07 6.18
CA MET A 496 -14.16 11.19 5.59
C MET A 496 -14.54 10.00 6.50
N GLY A 497 -13.91 9.90 7.68
CA GLY A 497 -14.18 8.85 8.67
C GLY A 497 -13.25 7.63 8.56
N SER A 498 -13.38 6.70 9.51
CA SER A 498 -12.40 5.64 9.76
C SER A 498 -12.28 4.54 8.70
N ARG A 499 -13.21 4.44 7.75
CA ARG A 499 -13.28 3.29 6.82
C ARG A 499 -13.34 3.70 5.35
N VAL A 500 -12.65 4.77 4.96
CA VAL A 500 -12.61 5.23 3.55
C VAL A 500 -12.19 4.09 2.60
N TRP A 501 -11.06 3.42 2.87
CA TRP A 501 -10.62 2.27 2.07
C TRP A 501 -11.68 1.16 1.99
N CYS A 502 -12.24 0.76 3.13
CA CYS A 502 -13.21 -0.34 3.19
C CYS A 502 -14.55 0.01 2.50
N ARG A 503 -14.90 1.30 2.41
CA ARG A 503 -16.14 1.77 1.78
C ARG A 503 -16.01 1.93 0.28
N PHE A 504 -14.88 2.45 -0.19
CA PHE A 504 -14.74 2.86 -1.59
C PHE A 504 -13.76 1.99 -2.39
N GLY A 505 -12.72 1.42 -1.77
CA GLY A 505 -11.59 0.85 -2.52
C GLY A 505 -11.28 -0.61 -2.31
N CYS A 506 -11.72 -1.22 -1.20
CA CYS A 506 -11.35 -2.60 -0.89
C CYS A 506 -12.13 -3.61 -1.76
N PRO A 507 -11.49 -4.28 -2.75
CA PRO A 507 -12.18 -5.24 -3.62
C PRO A 507 -12.67 -6.47 -2.84
N LEU A 508 -11.93 -6.90 -1.81
CA LEU A 508 -12.34 -7.99 -0.93
C LEU A 508 -13.59 -7.62 -0.13
N ALA A 509 -13.73 -6.37 0.31
CA ALA A 509 -14.96 -5.91 0.95
C ALA A 509 -16.14 -5.94 -0.03
N ALA A 510 -15.95 -5.64 -1.32
CA ALA A 510 -17.01 -5.81 -2.32
C ALA A 510 -17.39 -7.28 -2.48
N TYR A 511 -16.41 -8.18 -2.70
CA TYR A 511 -16.63 -9.62 -2.87
C TYR A 511 -17.39 -10.23 -1.68
N ILE A 512 -16.88 -10.06 -0.46
CA ILE A 512 -17.52 -10.55 0.77
C ILE A 512 -18.89 -9.89 0.96
N GLY A 513 -19.08 -8.65 0.49
CA GLY A 513 -20.34 -7.92 0.63
C GLY A 513 -21.48 -8.42 -0.23
N ILE A 514 -21.17 -8.93 -1.41
CA ILE A 514 -22.13 -9.63 -2.26
C ILE A 514 -22.64 -10.87 -1.52
N ILE A 515 -21.74 -11.70 -1.00
CA ILE A 515 -22.10 -12.91 -0.25
C ILE A 515 -22.89 -12.54 1.02
N GLN A 516 -22.44 -11.51 1.76
CA GLN A 516 -23.13 -11.05 2.95
C GLN A 516 -24.58 -10.64 2.65
N ARG A 517 -24.79 -9.84 1.61
CA ARG A 517 -26.13 -9.33 1.28
C ARG A 517 -27.07 -10.48 0.94
N TYR A 518 -26.65 -11.39 0.05
CA TYR A 518 -27.57 -12.36 -0.55
C TYR A 518 -27.61 -13.74 0.08
N LYS A 519 -26.58 -14.14 0.84
CA LYS A 519 -26.44 -15.53 1.32
C LYS A 519 -26.19 -15.63 2.82
N SER A 520 -25.70 -14.58 3.48
CA SER A 520 -25.34 -14.68 4.88
C SER A 520 -26.56 -14.81 5.81
N ARG A 521 -26.31 -15.50 6.92
CA ARG A 521 -27.22 -15.60 8.07
C ARG A 521 -27.10 -14.37 8.98
N PHE A 522 -25.99 -13.64 8.90
CA PHE A 522 -25.73 -12.47 9.74
C PHE A 522 -26.65 -11.30 9.41
N ARG A 523 -27.25 -10.72 10.45
CA ARG A 523 -28.08 -9.53 10.38
C ARG A 523 -28.03 -8.76 11.69
N ILE A 524 -28.35 -7.47 11.64
CA ILE A 524 -28.60 -6.70 12.87
C ILE A 524 -30.11 -6.55 12.99
N THR A 525 -30.70 -7.25 13.94
CA THR A 525 -32.14 -7.21 14.18
C THR A 525 -32.51 -5.97 14.97
N THR A 526 -33.73 -5.49 14.75
CA THR A 526 -34.21 -4.23 15.33
C THR A 526 -35.56 -4.40 16.01
N ASN A 527 -35.73 -3.81 17.19
CA ASN A 527 -37.03 -3.64 17.83
C ASN A 527 -37.52 -2.19 17.65
N GLY A 528 -38.17 -1.92 16.51
CA GLY A 528 -38.55 -0.55 16.15
C GLY A 528 -39.44 0.16 17.15
N SER A 529 -40.32 -0.57 17.85
CA SER A 529 -41.20 -0.03 18.90
C SER A 529 -40.44 0.63 20.07
N GLN A 530 -39.19 0.23 20.31
CA GLN A 530 -38.35 0.78 21.37
C GLN A 530 -37.42 1.91 20.89
N CYS A 531 -37.44 2.21 19.59
CA CYS A 531 -36.59 3.24 19.00
C CYS A 531 -37.08 4.64 19.35
N ILE A 532 -36.22 5.41 20.02
CA ILE A 532 -36.47 6.82 20.35
C ILE A 532 -35.84 7.80 19.35
N SER A 533 -35.42 7.32 18.18
CA SER A 533 -34.90 8.16 17.08
C SER A 533 -33.68 9.05 17.41
N CYS A 534 -32.90 8.73 18.45
CA CYS A 534 -31.80 9.58 18.92
C CYS A 534 -30.60 9.70 17.96
N GLY A 535 -30.46 8.80 16.97
CA GLY A 535 -29.45 8.90 15.91
C GLY A 535 -28.04 8.42 16.27
N ASN A 536 -27.74 8.09 17.53
CA ASN A 536 -26.40 7.63 17.96
C ASN A 536 -25.88 6.45 17.13
N CYS A 537 -26.74 5.50 16.78
CA CYS A 537 -26.39 4.33 15.97
C CYS A 537 -25.93 4.71 14.55
N SER A 538 -26.58 5.70 13.91
CA SER A 538 -26.16 6.23 12.61
C SER A 538 -24.88 7.05 12.73
N THR A 539 -24.79 7.92 13.74
CA THR A 539 -23.62 8.78 13.96
C THR A 539 -22.34 7.96 14.04
N TYR A 540 -22.33 6.87 14.82
CA TYR A 540 -21.13 6.04 15.00
C TYR A 540 -21.02 4.86 14.01
N CYS A 541 -21.88 4.79 12.99
CA CYS A 541 -21.69 3.85 11.89
C CYS A 541 -20.59 4.35 10.95
N GLU A 542 -19.42 3.72 11.06
CA GLU A 542 -18.25 4.02 10.22
C GLU A 542 -18.39 3.61 8.75
N MET A 543 -19.38 2.79 8.43
CA MET A 543 -19.69 2.42 7.05
C MET A 543 -20.68 3.38 6.38
N GLY A 544 -21.04 4.49 7.05
CA GLY A 544 -21.96 5.49 6.50
C GLY A 544 -23.39 4.99 6.34
N ILE A 545 -23.82 4.01 7.15
CA ILE A 545 -25.20 3.49 7.10
C ILE A 545 -26.07 4.34 8.04
N ASP A 546 -27.21 4.82 7.55
CA ASP A 546 -28.24 5.42 8.40
C ASP A 546 -29.02 4.33 9.16
N VAL A 547 -28.41 3.82 10.23
CA VAL A 547 -28.94 2.76 11.09
C VAL A 547 -30.26 3.16 11.76
N ARG A 548 -30.42 4.42 12.13
CA ARG A 548 -31.65 4.98 12.73
C ARG A 548 -32.84 4.75 11.82
N ALA A 549 -32.71 4.99 10.52
CA ALA A 549 -33.81 4.82 9.57
C ALA A 549 -34.31 3.36 9.54
N TYR A 550 -33.41 2.37 9.60
CA TYR A 550 -33.78 0.95 9.73
C TYR A 550 -34.49 0.66 11.04
N ALA A 551 -33.94 1.15 12.15
CA ALA A 551 -34.53 0.94 13.47
C ALA A 551 -35.94 1.54 13.57
N GLN A 552 -36.18 2.72 13.02
CA GLN A 552 -37.52 3.36 13.01
C GLN A 552 -38.56 2.53 12.24
N ARG A 553 -38.15 1.83 11.18
CA ARG A 553 -39.03 0.97 10.38
C ARG A 553 -39.18 -0.45 10.94
N GLY A 554 -38.44 -0.80 11.99
CA GLY A 554 -38.40 -2.18 12.49
C GLY A 554 -37.78 -3.17 11.50
N GLU A 555 -36.93 -2.69 10.59
CA GLU A 555 -36.29 -3.50 9.56
C GLU A 555 -34.92 -4.00 9.99
N ASP A 556 -34.64 -5.28 9.72
CA ASP A 556 -33.31 -5.84 9.89
C ASP A 556 -32.29 -5.16 8.96
N ILE A 557 -31.11 -4.85 9.50
CA ILE A 557 -30.03 -4.25 8.71
C ILE A 557 -29.25 -5.36 8.04
N VAL A 558 -29.52 -5.57 6.76
CA VAL A 558 -28.81 -6.52 5.89
C VAL A 558 -28.18 -5.76 4.73
N ARG A 559 -27.15 -4.96 5.03
CA ARG A 559 -26.44 -4.13 4.03
C ARG A 559 -25.18 -4.84 3.56
N ALA A 560 -24.90 -4.78 2.26
CA ALA A 560 -23.62 -5.23 1.71
C ALA A 560 -22.45 -4.48 2.36
N SER A 561 -22.59 -3.19 2.69
CA SER A 561 -21.53 -2.38 3.30
C SER A 561 -21.30 -2.65 4.80
N CYS A 562 -22.23 -3.27 5.52
CA CYS A 562 -22.08 -3.47 6.97
C CYS A 562 -20.90 -4.41 7.28
N VAL A 563 -19.94 -3.98 8.09
CA VAL A 563 -18.80 -4.83 8.50
C VAL A 563 -19.07 -5.63 9.78
N GLY A 564 -20.23 -5.44 10.42
CA GLY A 564 -20.60 -6.15 11.65
C GLY A 564 -19.76 -5.76 12.88
N CYS A 565 -19.31 -4.50 12.95
CA CYS A 565 -18.51 -3.99 14.06
C CYS A 565 -19.26 -3.96 15.40
N GLY A 566 -20.59 -3.86 15.38
CA GLY A 566 -21.45 -3.88 16.56
C GLY A 566 -21.43 -2.62 17.42
N VAL A 567 -20.78 -1.54 16.96
CA VAL A 567 -20.80 -0.27 17.69
C VAL A 567 -22.21 0.32 17.74
N CYS A 568 -23.01 0.17 16.67
CA CYS A 568 -24.39 0.66 16.63
C CYS A 568 -25.29 0.07 17.72
N SER A 569 -25.13 -1.22 18.06
CA SER A 569 -25.88 -1.85 19.17
C SER A 569 -25.39 -1.36 20.53
N SER A 570 -24.07 -1.19 20.69
CA SER A 570 -23.50 -0.78 21.97
C SER A 570 -23.77 0.69 22.31
N VAL A 571 -23.93 1.57 21.32
CA VAL A 571 -24.28 2.99 21.54
C VAL A 571 -25.79 3.25 21.66
N CYS A 572 -26.62 2.22 21.44
CA CYS A 572 -28.07 2.39 21.53
C CYS A 572 -28.52 2.42 23.01
N PRO A 573 -29.03 3.56 23.52
CA PRO A 573 -29.39 3.68 24.94
C PRO A 573 -30.59 2.80 25.33
N ARG A 574 -31.40 2.39 24.35
CA ARG A 574 -32.60 1.56 24.55
C ARG A 574 -32.37 0.08 24.26
N GLY A 575 -31.17 -0.31 23.78
CA GLY A 575 -30.89 -1.71 23.43
C GLY A 575 -31.70 -2.25 22.25
N VAL A 576 -32.10 -1.39 21.32
CA VAL A 576 -33.00 -1.70 20.18
C VAL A 576 -32.36 -2.65 19.17
N LEU A 577 -31.04 -2.67 19.07
CA LEU A 577 -30.29 -3.33 18.01
C LEU A 577 -29.51 -4.52 18.58
N LYS A 578 -29.58 -5.68 17.92
CA LYS A 578 -28.84 -6.90 18.29
C LYS A 578 -28.13 -7.51 17.10
N LEU A 579 -26.91 -8.04 17.31
CA LEU A 579 -26.17 -8.76 16.29
C LEU A 579 -26.60 -10.23 16.34
N GLU A 580 -27.23 -10.72 15.28
CA GLU A 580 -27.80 -12.06 15.26
C GLU A 580 -27.41 -12.83 13.99
N ASN A 581 -27.39 -14.15 14.11
CA ASN A 581 -27.31 -15.06 12.98
C ASN A 581 -28.68 -15.74 12.84
N GLY A 582 -29.44 -15.36 11.80
CA GLY A 582 -30.75 -15.95 11.53
C GLY A 582 -30.66 -17.46 11.28
N SER A 583 -31.76 -18.19 11.47
CA SER A 583 -31.86 -19.63 11.18
C SER A 583 -31.73 -19.92 9.69
N THR A 584 -32.21 -19.01 8.84
CA THR A 584 -32.15 -19.08 7.37
C THR A 584 -31.39 -17.89 6.77
N PRO A 585 -30.88 -18.01 5.54
CA PRO A 585 -30.36 -16.86 4.77
C PRO A 585 -31.41 -15.76 4.64
N VAL A 586 -30.96 -14.51 4.58
CA VAL A 586 -31.88 -13.38 4.36
C VAL A 586 -32.48 -13.48 2.97
N VAL A 587 -33.80 -13.65 2.87
CA VAL A 587 -34.54 -13.50 1.61
C VAL A 587 -34.72 -12.01 1.35
N ILE A 588 -34.05 -11.50 0.33
CA ILE A 588 -34.20 -10.12 -0.11
C ILE A 588 -35.29 -10.09 -1.16
N ASP A 589 -36.36 -9.37 -0.88
CA ASP A 589 -37.36 -9.06 -1.89
C ASP A 589 -36.76 -8.04 -2.89
N PRO A 590 -36.49 -8.42 -4.15
CA PRO A 590 -35.92 -7.51 -5.15
C PRO A 590 -36.90 -6.41 -5.57
N THR A 591 -38.21 -6.62 -5.34
CA THR A 591 -39.28 -5.69 -5.73
C THR A 591 -39.40 -4.52 -4.77
N LYS A 592 -39.03 -4.72 -3.49
CA LYS A 592 -38.75 -3.64 -2.54
C LYS A 592 -37.40 -3.03 -2.86
N LYS A 593 -37.35 -2.12 -3.86
CA LYS A 593 -36.20 -1.22 -4.06
C LYS A 593 -35.83 -0.64 -2.70
N ASP A 594 -34.60 -0.84 -2.22
CA ASP A 594 -34.07 -0.31 -0.95
C ASP A 594 -34.73 1.06 -0.64
N GLU A 595 -35.79 1.06 0.18
CA GLU A 595 -36.81 2.13 0.20
C GLU A 595 -36.26 3.49 0.68
N THR A 596 -34.99 3.52 1.08
CA THR A 596 -34.14 4.71 1.12
C THR A 596 -34.33 5.65 -0.09
N VAL A 597 -34.71 5.16 -1.27
CA VAL A 597 -34.88 5.99 -2.47
C VAL A 597 -36.14 6.89 -2.44
N LYS A 598 -37.18 6.60 -1.64
CA LYS A 598 -38.42 7.39 -1.65
C LYS A 598 -38.53 8.46 -0.53
N VAL A 599 -37.72 8.42 0.53
CA VAL A 599 -37.97 9.18 1.77
C VAL A 599 -37.12 10.46 1.92
N VAL A 600 -36.39 10.91 0.89
CA VAL A 600 -35.79 12.26 0.93
C VAL A 600 -36.84 13.35 0.68
N ASN A 601 -38.05 12.99 0.25
CA ASN A 601 -39.21 13.86 0.48
C ASN A 601 -39.66 13.64 1.91
N VAL A 602 -39.27 14.58 2.77
CA VAL A 602 -39.71 14.71 4.16
C VAL A 602 -41.21 14.46 4.21
N MET A 603 -41.62 13.33 4.79
CA MET A 603 -43.03 13.07 5.04
C MET A 603 -43.56 14.20 5.92
N SER A 604 -44.67 14.83 5.52
CA SER A 604 -45.31 15.86 6.34
C SER A 604 -45.78 15.26 7.66
N VAL A 605 -45.98 16.10 8.67
CA VAL A 605 -46.45 15.65 10.00
C VAL A 605 -47.77 14.89 9.88
N GLU A 606 -48.64 15.23 8.93
CA GLU A 606 -49.88 14.48 8.69
C GLU A 606 -49.61 13.06 8.17
N GLN A 607 -48.60 12.87 7.31
CA GLN A 607 -48.23 11.55 6.78
C GLN A 607 -47.63 10.65 7.86
N GLN A 608 -46.92 11.21 8.85
CA GLN A 608 -46.42 10.45 9.99
C GLN A 608 -47.54 9.98 10.92
N GLN A 609 -48.60 10.79 11.08
CA GLN A 609 -49.76 10.44 11.91
C GLN A 609 -50.65 9.38 11.24
N ALA A 610 -50.71 9.35 9.90
CA ALA A 610 -51.51 8.38 9.16
C ALA A 610 -50.94 6.94 9.20
N VAL A 611 -49.62 6.79 9.40
CA VAL A 611 -48.95 5.47 9.50
C VAL A 611 -48.99 4.90 10.93
N MET A 612 -49.35 5.71 11.91
CA MET A 612 -49.48 5.30 13.32
C MET A 612 -50.92 4.92 13.74
N LYS A 613 -51.87 4.97 12.81
CA LYS A 613 -53.20 4.33 12.96
C LYS A 613 -53.19 3.02 12.20
#